data_AF-A0A3M3Y2Y3-F1
#
_entry.id   AF-A0A3M3Y2Y3-F1
#
_cell.length_a   1.000
_cell.length_b   1.000
_cell.length_c   1.000
_cell.angle_alpha   90.00
_cell.angle_beta   90.00
_cell.angle_gamma   90.00
#
_symmetry.space_group_name_H-M   'P 1'
#
loop_
_entity.id
_entity.type
_entity.pdbx_description
1 polymer ?
#
loop_
_entity_poly.entity_id
_entity_poly.type
_entity_poly.pdbx_seq_one_letter_code
_entity_poly.pdbx_strand_id
1 'polypeptide(L)'
;MLPDHGLRDMCTWEQFCRFAREPERRKIGIDARINIGGTQYELEPVMAGDFVILLCGLFDDELYAEYEGERFGPYYPVDGPIPLRRYRAFKRTKADERADRIRLLADQLGLPIATLSGTDVRLSDAPMSAADIPRQPFDPYAHEYHYPTVIAAKLAVADELAKPLAKLVVGEKVFIDQVLA
;
A
#
# COMPACT_ATOMS: atom_id res chain seq x y z
N MET A 1 7.47 -12.81 -27.48
CA MET A 1 7.28 -11.61 -28.30
C MET A 1 6.81 -10.50 -27.38
N LEU A 2 7.41 -9.30 -27.48
CA LEU A 2 6.89 -8.14 -26.78
C LEU A 2 5.65 -7.60 -27.54
N PRO A 3 4.71 -6.92 -26.87
CA PRO A 3 3.57 -6.28 -27.53
C PRO A 3 4.05 -5.27 -28.58
N ASP A 4 3.28 -5.10 -29.66
CA ASP A 4 3.62 -4.19 -30.77
C ASP A 4 3.79 -2.72 -30.30
N HIS A 5 3.12 -2.36 -29.22
CA HIS A 5 3.20 -1.02 -28.64
C HIS A 5 4.18 -0.91 -27.45
N GLY A 6 4.92 -1.98 -27.15
CA GLY A 6 5.91 -2.00 -26.08
C GLY A 6 5.38 -2.45 -24.71
N LEU A 7 6.22 -2.32 -23.68
CA LEU A 7 5.90 -2.67 -22.29
C LEU A 7 5.19 -1.49 -21.61
N ARG A 8 4.11 -1.73 -20.87
CA ARG A 8 3.52 -0.68 -20.02
C ARG A 8 4.39 -0.45 -18.79
N ASP A 9 4.66 0.82 -18.51
CA ASP A 9 5.30 1.23 -17.27
C ASP A 9 4.35 0.97 -16.09
N MET A 10 4.96 0.77 -14.92
CA MET A 10 4.23 0.66 -13.67
C MET A 10 3.73 2.05 -13.23
N CYS A 11 2.62 2.05 -12.49
CA CYS A 11 2.15 3.26 -11.81
C CYS A 11 3.17 3.77 -10.78
N THR A 12 3.00 5.00 -10.31
CA THR A 12 3.79 5.52 -9.20
C THR A 12 3.58 4.65 -7.96
N TRP A 13 4.58 4.59 -7.08
CA TRP A 13 4.49 3.83 -5.83
C TRP A 13 3.28 4.24 -5.00
N GLU A 14 2.99 5.53 -4.91
CA GLU A 14 1.82 6.07 -4.21
C GLU A 14 0.49 5.56 -4.79
N GLN A 15 0.38 5.50 -6.12
CA GLN A 15 -0.82 4.99 -6.80
C GLN A 15 -0.97 3.48 -6.57
N PHE A 16 0.14 2.74 -6.57
CA PHE A 16 0.14 1.32 -6.24
C PHE A 16 -0.33 1.06 -4.80
N CYS A 17 0.20 1.81 -3.83
CA CYS A 17 -0.23 1.74 -2.44
C CYS A 17 -1.73 2.03 -2.31
N ARG A 18 -2.23 3.06 -3.01
CA ARG A 18 -3.68 3.38 -3.04
C ARG A 18 -4.53 2.19 -3.52
N PHE A 19 -4.12 1.48 -4.58
CA PHE A 19 -4.86 0.30 -5.06
C PHE A 19 -4.77 -0.89 -4.11
N ALA A 20 -3.68 -0.99 -3.34
CA ALA A 20 -3.49 -2.06 -2.37
C ALA A 20 -4.20 -1.80 -1.02
N ARG A 21 -4.81 -0.64 -0.82
CA ARG A 21 -5.59 -0.33 0.39
C ARG A 21 -6.92 -1.06 0.36
N GLU A 22 -7.18 -1.86 1.38
CA GLU A 22 -8.52 -2.33 1.68
C GLU A 22 -9.11 -1.42 2.78
N PRO A 23 -10.13 -0.59 2.46
CA PRO A 23 -10.73 0.28 3.46
C PRO A 23 -11.42 -0.56 4.54
N GLU A 24 -10.92 -0.49 5.78
CA GLU A 24 -11.44 -1.27 6.90
C GLU A 24 -12.31 -0.38 7.80
N ARG A 25 -13.62 -0.69 7.90
CA ARG A 25 -14.51 0.01 8.84
C ARG A 25 -14.30 -0.53 10.25
N ARG A 26 -13.82 0.30 11.17
CA ARG A 26 -13.63 -0.05 12.59
C ARG A 26 -14.24 0.96 13.54
N LYS A 27 -14.61 0.47 14.73
CA LYS A 27 -15.03 1.30 15.84
C LYS A 27 -13.81 1.80 16.61
N ILE A 28 -13.75 3.10 16.87
CA ILE A 28 -12.67 3.72 17.63
C ILE A 28 -12.96 3.59 19.13
N GLY A 29 -11.90 3.45 19.92
CA GLY A 29 -11.99 3.49 21.38
C GLY A 29 -12.58 4.81 21.88
N ILE A 30 -13.15 4.78 23.09
CA ILE A 30 -13.66 6.00 23.74
C ILE A 30 -12.54 6.99 24.10
N ASP A 31 -11.30 6.51 24.10
CA ASP A 31 -10.06 7.26 24.27
C ASP A 31 -9.49 7.79 22.94
N ALA A 32 -10.28 7.77 21.85
CA ALA A 32 -9.86 8.15 20.49
C ALA A 32 -8.70 7.32 19.93
N ARG A 33 -8.47 6.11 20.46
CA ARG A 33 -7.35 5.25 20.04
C ARG A 33 -7.81 3.99 19.33
N ILE A 34 -6.94 3.48 18.49
CA ILE A 34 -7.14 2.23 17.76
C ILE A 34 -5.86 1.41 17.67
N ASN A 35 -5.98 0.09 17.77
CA ASN A 35 -4.86 -0.84 17.60
C ASN A 35 -4.98 -1.57 16.25
N ILE A 36 -3.94 -1.45 15.42
CA ILE A 36 -3.84 -2.07 14.11
C ILE A 36 -2.52 -2.85 14.07
N GLY A 37 -2.58 -4.16 13.86
CA GLY A 37 -1.37 -5.00 13.77
C GLY A 37 -0.46 -4.97 15.00
N GLY A 38 -0.99 -4.66 16.19
CA GLY A 38 -0.20 -4.51 17.41
C GLY A 38 0.37 -3.10 17.63
N THR A 39 0.12 -2.16 16.71
CA THR A 39 0.53 -0.77 16.82
C THR A 39 -0.66 0.10 17.20
N GLN A 40 -0.48 0.98 18.18
CA GLN A 40 -1.54 1.87 18.66
C GLN A 40 -1.44 3.25 18.00
N TYR A 41 -2.56 3.74 17.50
CA TYR A 41 -2.71 5.06 16.88
C TYR A 41 -3.73 5.88 17.67
N GLU A 42 -3.53 7.20 17.72
CA GLU A 42 -4.45 8.17 18.30
C GLU A 42 -5.03 9.01 17.18
N LEU A 43 -6.36 9.04 17.12
CA LEU A 43 -7.14 9.75 16.12
C LEU A 43 -7.74 11.02 16.76
N GLU A 44 -8.49 11.79 15.95
CA GLU A 44 -9.19 12.96 16.45
C GLU A 44 -10.22 12.61 17.54
N PRO A 45 -10.37 13.43 18.60
CA PRO A 45 -11.33 13.18 19.68
C PRO A 45 -12.79 13.06 19.21
N VAL A 46 -13.14 13.73 18.11
CA VAL A 46 -14.49 13.67 17.53
C VAL A 46 -14.86 12.28 17.01
N MET A 47 -13.86 11.43 16.73
CA MET A 47 -14.05 10.07 16.26
C MET A 47 -14.22 9.05 17.40
N ALA A 48 -14.03 9.48 18.66
CA ALA A 48 -14.02 8.59 19.81
C ALA A 48 -15.37 7.90 20.00
N GLY A 49 -15.37 6.57 20.03
CA GLY A 49 -16.58 5.76 20.19
C GLY A 49 -17.42 5.59 18.93
N ASP A 50 -17.06 6.23 17.81
CA ASP A 50 -17.75 6.12 16.53
C ASP A 50 -17.04 5.19 15.54
N PHE A 51 -17.68 4.94 14.40
CA PHE A 51 -17.12 4.13 13.32
C PHE A 51 -16.43 5.02 12.29
N VAL A 52 -15.20 4.64 11.95
CA VAL A 52 -14.35 5.33 10.98
C VAL A 52 -13.87 4.32 9.94
N ILE A 53 -13.65 4.77 8.71
CA ILE A 53 -13.02 3.96 7.66
C ILE A 53 -11.51 4.21 7.73
N LEU A 54 -10.74 3.17 8.01
CA LEU A 54 -9.28 3.25 8.05
C LEU A 54 -8.73 3.02 6.65
N LEU A 55 -7.81 3.89 6.25
CA LEU A 55 -7.13 3.90 4.95
C LEU A 55 -5.65 3.59 5.15
N CYS A 56 -5.33 2.41 5.70
CA CYS A 56 -3.98 1.88 5.79
C CYS A 56 -3.85 0.59 4.97
N GLY A 57 -2.89 0.56 4.04
CA GLY A 57 -2.49 -0.63 3.31
C GLY A 57 -1.24 -1.27 3.91
N LEU A 58 -0.92 -2.49 3.47
CA LEU A 58 0.29 -3.22 3.86
C LEU A 58 1.59 -2.44 3.59
N PHE A 59 1.56 -1.54 2.60
CA PHE A 59 2.69 -0.77 2.11
C PHE A 59 2.72 0.67 2.61
N ASP A 60 1.74 1.07 3.44
CA ASP A 60 1.66 2.43 3.96
C ASP A 60 2.35 2.52 5.33
N ASP A 61 3.23 3.51 5.46
CA ASP A 61 3.83 3.87 6.75
C ASP A 61 2.93 4.82 7.58
N GLU A 62 1.92 5.42 6.94
CA GLU A 62 1.02 6.42 7.50
C GLU A 62 -0.43 5.91 7.55
N LEU A 63 -1.12 6.15 8.66
CA LEU A 63 -2.54 5.85 8.80
C LEU A 63 -3.38 7.08 8.41
N TYR A 64 -4.34 6.90 7.52
CA TYR A 64 -5.40 7.87 7.27
C TYR A 64 -6.74 7.32 7.74
N ALA A 65 -7.67 8.20 8.09
CA ALA A 65 -9.00 7.82 8.53
C ALA A 65 -10.04 8.69 7.82
N GLU A 66 -11.12 8.11 7.35
CA GLU A 66 -12.24 8.82 6.73
C GLU A 66 -13.45 8.79 7.67
N TYR A 67 -13.92 9.98 8.03
CA TYR A 67 -15.01 10.22 8.95
C TYR A 67 -15.93 11.29 8.37
N GLU A 68 -17.25 11.01 8.32
CA GLU A 68 -18.26 11.90 7.71
C GLU A 68 -17.97 12.32 6.25
N GLY A 69 -17.22 11.51 5.50
CA GLY A 69 -16.82 11.80 4.11
C GLY A 69 -15.61 12.73 3.98
N GLU A 70 -15.00 13.13 5.09
CA GLU A 70 -13.74 13.86 5.12
C GLU A 70 -12.58 12.95 5.52
N ARG A 71 -11.42 13.17 4.90
CA ARG A 71 -10.19 12.41 5.17
C ARG A 71 -9.30 13.14 6.17
N PHE A 72 -8.94 12.45 7.24
CA PHE A 72 -8.08 12.90 8.32
C PHE A 72 -6.77 12.11 8.38
N GLY A 73 -5.72 12.72 8.93
CA GLY A 73 -4.37 12.18 9.02
C GLY A 73 -3.32 13.08 8.34
N PRO A 74 -2.06 12.62 8.22
CA PRO A 74 -1.56 11.31 8.62
C PRO A 74 -1.45 11.12 10.13
N TYR A 75 -1.85 9.95 10.61
CA TYR A 75 -1.69 9.52 12.00
C TYR A 75 -0.47 8.61 12.13
N TYR A 76 0.32 8.85 13.16
CA TYR A 76 1.51 8.08 13.48
C TYR A 76 1.30 7.26 14.75
N PRO A 77 2.07 6.17 14.93
CA PRO A 77 2.03 5.37 16.14
C PRO A 77 2.27 6.21 17.40
N VAL A 78 1.40 6.04 18.41
CA VAL A 78 1.51 6.70 19.73
C VAL A 78 2.60 6.04 20.56
N ASP A 79 2.73 4.73 20.42
CA ASP A 79 3.78 3.99 21.09
C ASP A 79 5.11 4.25 20.35
N GLY A 80 6.16 4.55 21.11
CA GLY A 80 7.48 4.79 20.56
C GLY A 80 7.95 3.61 19.69
N PRO A 81 8.95 3.80 18.82
CA PRO A 81 9.37 2.75 17.89
C PRO A 81 9.55 1.43 18.63
N ILE A 82 8.81 0.38 18.20
CA ILE A 82 9.03 -0.99 18.65
C ILE A 82 10.54 -1.19 18.59
N PRO A 83 11.24 -1.39 19.72
CA PRO A 83 12.68 -1.28 19.74
C PRO A 83 13.28 -2.34 18.81
N LEU A 84 13.63 -1.91 17.60
CA LEU A 84 14.27 -2.75 16.61
C LEU A 84 15.59 -3.24 17.23
N ARG A 85 15.81 -4.56 17.16
CA ARG A 85 16.93 -5.28 17.80
C ARG A 85 16.83 -5.55 19.30
N ARG A 86 15.70 -5.29 19.97
CA ARG A 86 15.41 -5.85 21.30
C ARG A 86 14.54 -7.10 21.20
N TYR A 87 14.98 -8.07 20.40
CA TYR A 87 14.43 -9.42 20.54
C TYR A 87 14.94 -10.03 21.84
N ARG A 88 14.09 -10.79 22.54
CA ARG A 88 14.55 -11.66 23.61
C ARG A 88 15.54 -12.65 23.01
N ALA A 89 16.84 -12.40 23.20
CA ALA A 89 17.86 -13.34 22.77
C ALA A 89 17.63 -14.66 23.53
N PHE A 90 17.39 -15.74 22.79
CA PHE A 90 17.36 -17.06 23.38
C PHE A 90 18.72 -17.37 24.01
N LYS A 91 18.74 -18.13 25.10
CA LYS A 91 19.99 -18.56 25.73
C LYS A 91 20.81 -19.32 24.68
N ARG A 92 22.05 -18.90 24.46
CA ARG A 92 22.97 -19.55 23.52
C ARG A 92 23.00 -21.04 23.76
N THR A 93 22.79 -21.80 22.70
CA THR A 93 22.81 -23.27 22.75
C THR A 93 24.20 -23.80 22.43
N LYS A 94 24.45 -25.08 22.74
CA LYS A 94 25.70 -25.76 22.35
C LYS A 94 25.90 -25.78 20.82
N ALA A 95 24.82 -25.69 20.04
CA ALA A 95 24.88 -25.62 18.58
C ALA A 95 25.45 -24.26 18.12
N ASP A 96 25.05 -23.16 18.76
CA ASP A 96 25.57 -21.82 18.45
C ASP A 96 27.06 -21.70 18.78
N GLU A 97 27.50 -22.27 19.91
CA GLU A 97 28.93 -22.32 20.27
C GLU A 97 29.75 -23.13 19.27
N ARG A 98 29.19 -24.25 18.76
CA ARG A 98 29.82 -25.05 17.72
C ARG A 98 29.92 -24.29 16.40
N ALA A 99 28.87 -23.56 16.01
CA ALA A 99 28.86 -22.76 14.79
C ALA A 99 29.91 -21.63 14.83
N ASP A 100 30.04 -20.95 15.96
CA ASP A 100 31.06 -19.91 16.14
C ASP A 100 32.48 -20.49 16.11
N ARG A 101 32.71 -21.67 16.70
CA ARG A 101 34.00 -22.36 16.61
C ARG A 101 34.34 -22.75 15.17
N ILE A 102 33.34 -23.19 14.38
CA ILE A 102 33.52 -23.49 12.96
C ILE A 102 33.88 -22.23 12.18
N ARG A 103 33.22 -21.09 12.45
CA ARG A 103 33.56 -19.81 11.81
C ARG A 103 34.99 -19.36 12.13
N LEU A 104 35.40 -19.40 13.40
CA LEU A 104 36.76 -19.07 13.81
C LEU A 104 37.82 -19.95 13.13
N LEU A 105 37.55 -21.26 13.03
CA LEU A 105 38.44 -22.18 12.30
C LEU A 105 38.46 -21.89 10.80
N ALA A 106 37.31 -21.58 10.20
CA ALA A 106 37.22 -21.22 8.79
C ALA A 106 38.01 -19.94 8.46
N ASP A 107 37.92 -18.92 9.33
CA ASP A 107 38.68 -17.67 9.21
C ASP A 107 40.19 -17.92 9.34
N GLN A 108 40.61 -18.79 10.27
CA GLN A 108 42.01 -19.19 10.42
C GLN A 108 42.55 -19.97 9.21
N LEU A 109 41.71 -20.79 8.59
CA LEU A 109 42.07 -21.54 7.39
C LEU A 109 42.02 -20.67 6.12
N GLY A 110 41.42 -19.48 6.18
CA GLY A 110 41.31 -18.56 5.04
C GLY A 110 40.59 -19.18 3.84
N LEU A 111 39.64 -20.09 4.07
CA LEU A 111 38.95 -20.81 2.98
C LEU A 111 37.81 -19.95 2.43
N PRO A 112 37.90 -19.46 1.19
CA PRO A 112 36.76 -18.80 0.57
C PRO A 112 35.64 -19.83 0.35
N ILE A 113 34.38 -19.42 0.58
CA ILE A 113 33.18 -20.27 0.44
C ILE A 113 33.12 -20.95 -0.93
N ALA A 114 33.66 -20.29 -1.98
CA ALA A 114 33.80 -20.82 -3.34
C ALA A 114 34.52 -22.19 -3.40
N THR A 115 35.49 -22.43 -2.50
CA THR A 115 36.24 -23.70 -2.43
C THR A 115 35.38 -24.86 -1.91
N LEU A 116 34.41 -24.58 -1.05
CA LEU A 116 33.50 -25.58 -0.45
C LEU A 116 32.33 -25.89 -1.38
N SER A 117 31.84 -24.90 -2.13
CA SER A 117 30.69 -25.03 -3.01
C SER A 117 31.03 -25.68 -4.36
N GLY A 118 32.31 -25.98 -4.65
CA GLY A 118 32.78 -26.64 -5.88
C GLY A 118 32.42 -25.89 -7.18
N THR A 119 31.88 -24.68 -7.05
CA THR A 119 31.31 -23.91 -8.13
C THR A 119 31.86 -22.50 -8.00
N ASP A 120 32.69 -22.12 -8.97
CA ASP A 120 33.21 -20.77 -9.10
C ASP A 120 32.06 -19.89 -9.63
N VAL A 121 31.09 -19.56 -8.76
CA VAL A 121 29.94 -18.72 -9.11
C VAL A 121 30.44 -17.30 -9.27
N ARG A 122 30.94 -17.01 -10.47
CA ARG A 122 31.19 -15.67 -10.95
C ARG A 122 29.81 -15.06 -11.25
N LEU A 123 29.32 -14.20 -10.36
CA LEU A 123 28.28 -13.25 -10.71
C LEU A 123 28.86 -12.39 -11.85
N SER A 124 28.47 -12.70 -13.08
CA SER A 124 28.77 -11.86 -14.21
C SER A 124 27.95 -10.60 -14.05
N ASP A 125 28.61 -9.47 -13.81
CA ASP A 125 28.10 -8.13 -14.12
C ASP A 125 27.96 -8.03 -15.65
N ALA A 126 27.13 -8.88 -16.25
CA ALA A 126 26.64 -8.59 -17.57
C ALA A 126 25.89 -7.27 -17.38
N PRO A 127 26.27 -6.17 -18.08
CA PRO A 127 25.38 -5.05 -18.14
C PRO A 127 24.10 -5.64 -18.70
N MET A 128 23.03 -5.65 -17.89
CA MET A 128 21.69 -5.68 -18.42
C MET A 128 21.61 -4.42 -19.27
N SER A 129 22.08 -4.52 -20.51
CA SER A 129 21.64 -3.67 -21.57
C SER A 129 20.18 -4.04 -21.67
N ALA A 130 19.37 -3.36 -20.87
CA ALA A 130 17.96 -3.24 -21.12
C ALA A 130 17.94 -2.71 -22.55
N ALA A 131 17.76 -3.62 -23.51
CA ALA A 131 17.39 -3.21 -24.85
C ALA A 131 16.30 -2.15 -24.66
N ASP A 132 16.40 -1.03 -25.38
CA ASP A 132 15.43 0.06 -25.33
C ASP A 132 14.09 -0.49 -25.82
N ILE A 133 13.42 -1.21 -24.93
CA ILE A 133 12.10 -1.75 -25.11
C ILE A 133 11.21 -0.51 -25.10
N PRO A 134 10.43 -0.27 -26.17
CA PRO A 134 9.49 0.84 -26.16
C PRO A 134 8.59 0.70 -24.93
N ARG A 135 8.43 1.79 -24.19
CA ARG A 135 7.62 1.84 -22.96
C ARG A 135 6.42 2.72 -23.18
N GLN A 136 5.27 2.25 -22.73
CA GLN A 136 4.04 3.03 -22.68
C GLN A 136 3.87 3.58 -21.26
N PRO A 137 3.59 4.88 -21.07
CA PRO A 137 3.32 5.41 -19.75
C PRO A 137 2.10 4.75 -19.12
N PHE A 138 2.09 4.64 -17.80
CA PHE A 138 0.93 4.17 -17.05
C PHE A 138 -0.24 5.14 -17.17
N ASP A 139 -1.42 4.65 -17.53
CA ASP A 139 -2.68 5.42 -17.56
C ASP A 139 -3.52 5.10 -16.30
N PRO A 140 -3.64 6.03 -15.34
CA PRO A 140 -4.39 5.83 -14.11
C PRO A 140 -5.91 5.76 -14.34
N TYR A 141 -6.43 6.42 -15.38
CA TYR A 141 -7.87 6.54 -15.62
C TYR A 141 -8.44 5.34 -16.36
N ALA A 142 -7.60 4.53 -17.02
CA ALA A 142 -8.02 3.34 -17.77
C ALA A 142 -8.71 2.28 -16.90
N HIS A 143 -8.47 2.28 -15.58
CA HIS A 143 -9.05 1.31 -14.64
C HIS A 143 -10.11 1.94 -13.72
N GLU A 144 -10.35 3.24 -13.82
CA GLU A 144 -11.42 3.88 -13.06
C GLU A 144 -12.78 3.48 -13.64
N TYR A 145 -13.78 3.32 -12.76
CA TYR A 145 -15.12 2.96 -13.18
C TYR A 145 -15.76 4.15 -13.90
N HIS A 146 -15.93 4.02 -15.22
CA HIS A 146 -16.66 4.99 -16.04
C HIS A 146 -18.00 4.40 -16.45
N TYR A 147 -19.05 5.21 -16.37
CA TYR A 147 -20.32 4.83 -16.98
C TYR A 147 -20.15 4.75 -18.50
N PRO A 148 -20.73 3.75 -19.17
CA PRO A 148 -20.55 3.55 -20.61
C PRO A 148 -21.13 4.70 -21.44
N THR A 149 -22.09 5.45 -20.89
CA THR A 149 -22.69 6.63 -21.52
C THR A 149 -23.11 7.65 -20.47
N VAL A 150 -23.22 8.92 -20.87
CA VAL A 150 -23.79 9.99 -20.04
C VAL A 150 -25.21 9.66 -19.56
N ILE A 151 -26.00 8.96 -20.38
CA ILE A 151 -27.36 8.54 -20.02
C ILE A 151 -27.33 7.50 -18.89
N ALA A 152 -26.42 6.52 -18.96
CA ALA A 152 -26.26 5.53 -17.90
C ALA A 152 -25.83 6.18 -16.58
N ALA A 153 -24.96 7.18 -16.63
CA ALA A 153 -24.58 7.96 -15.45
C ALA A 153 -25.77 8.72 -14.86
N LYS A 154 -26.57 9.40 -15.70
CA LYS A 154 -27.78 10.11 -15.26
C LYS A 154 -28.82 9.18 -14.63
N LEU A 155 -28.98 7.97 -15.16
CA LEU A 155 -29.88 6.97 -14.58
C LEU A 155 -29.39 6.54 -13.19
N ALA A 156 -28.10 6.23 -13.04
CA ALA A 156 -27.54 5.87 -11.74
C ALA A 156 -27.70 6.99 -10.70
N VAL A 157 -27.49 8.25 -11.08
CA VAL A 157 -27.72 9.42 -10.20
C VAL A 157 -29.20 9.51 -9.79
N ALA A 158 -30.13 9.25 -10.72
CA ALA A 158 -31.57 9.27 -10.41
C ALA A 158 -31.98 8.16 -9.44
N ASP A 159 -31.38 6.97 -9.60
CA ASP A 159 -31.61 5.81 -8.74
C ASP A 159 -31.08 6.07 -7.32
N GLU A 160 -29.87 6.61 -7.19
CA GLU A 160 -29.25 6.95 -5.90
C GLU A 160 -30.06 8.02 -5.14
N LEU A 161 -30.57 9.04 -5.86
CA LEU A 161 -31.42 10.08 -5.28
C LEU A 161 -32.87 9.61 -5.02
N ALA A 162 -33.23 8.39 -5.46
CA ALA A 162 -34.58 7.86 -5.47
C ALA A 162 -35.62 8.83 -6.06
N LYS A 163 -35.20 9.68 -7.01
CA LYS A 163 -36.02 10.77 -7.56
C LYS A 163 -35.67 10.99 -9.04
N PRO A 164 -36.68 11.13 -9.93
CA PRO A 164 -36.40 11.46 -11.32
C PRO A 164 -35.74 12.84 -11.42
N LEU A 165 -34.64 12.93 -12.19
CA LEU A 165 -33.87 14.17 -12.37
C LEU A 165 -34.72 15.33 -12.87
N ALA A 166 -35.83 15.06 -13.58
CA ALA A 166 -36.78 16.07 -14.01
C ALA A 166 -37.37 16.91 -12.86
N LYS A 167 -37.46 16.36 -11.64
CA LYS A 167 -37.96 17.03 -10.44
C LYS A 167 -36.88 17.79 -9.66
N LEU A 168 -35.64 17.82 -10.14
CA LEU A 168 -34.56 18.63 -9.57
C LEU A 168 -34.67 20.09 -10.03
N VAL A 169 -34.12 21.00 -9.21
CA VAL A 169 -34.05 22.42 -9.55
C VAL A 169 -33.09 22.61 -10.72
N VAL A 170 -33.29 23.67 -11.52
CA VAL A 170 -32.46 23.94 -12.71
C VAL A 170 -30.97 24.01 -12.37
N GLY A 171 -30.61 24.59 -11.22
CA GLY A 171 -29.20 24.66 -10.77
C GLY A 171 -28.57 23.27 -10.54
N GLU A 172 -29.31 22.34 -9.92
CA GLU A 172 -28.84 20.97 -9.67
C GLU A 172 -28.67 20.18 -10.97
N LYS A 173 -29.57 20.38 -11.94
CA LYS A 173 -29.47 19.76 -13.27
C LYS A 173 -28.23 20.23 -14.02
N VAL A 174 -27.95 21.53 -14.00
CA VAL A 174 -26.76 22.12 -14.64
C VAL A 174 -25.49 21.59 -13.99
N PHE A 175 -25.48 21.45 -12.67
CA PHE A 175 -24.33 20.86 -11.96
C PHE A 175 -24.07 19.41 -12.39
N ILE A 176 -25.12 18.57 -12.44
CA ILE A 176 -25.00 17.18 -12.90
C ILE A 176 -24.49 17.12 -14.35
N ASP A 177 -24.98 18.00 -15.23
CA ASP A 177 -24.52 18.08 -16.61
C ASP A 177 -23.06 18.53 -16.73
N GLN A 178 -22.57 19.39 -15.83
CA GLN A 178 -21.17 19.80 -15.79
C GLN A 178 -20.22 18.71 -15.29
N VAL A 179 -20.66 17.89 -14.33
CA VAL A 179 -19.85 16.78 -13.79
C VAL A 179 -19.76 15.61 -14.78
N LEU A 180 -20.76 15.46 -15.66
CA LEU A 180 -20.82 14.36 -16.63
C LEU A 180 -20.32 14.74 -18.05
N ALA A 181 -19.83 15.96 -18.25
CA ALA A 181 -19.29 16.45 -19.51
C ALA A 181 -17.82 16.07 -19.69
#